data_AF-A0A9P7KHL0-F1
#
_entry.id   AF-A0A9P7KHL0-F1
#
_cell.length_a   1.000
_cell.length_b   1.000
_cell.length_c   1.000
_cell.angle_alpha   90.00
_cell.angle_beta   90.00
_cell.angle_gamma   90.00
#
_symmetry.space_group_name_H-M   'P 1'
#
loop_
_entity.id
_entity.type
_entity.pdbx_description
1 polymer ?
#
loop_
_entity_poly.entity_id
_entity_poly.type
_entity_poly.pdbx_seq_one_letter_code
_entity_poly.pdbx_strand_id
1 'polypeptide(L)'
;MAFAVCLSSTTPPTRMLIFDGVNVQPVTADSIQIFAGQRYSFVLTADQPISNYWVRAKPNIGNTEFTNGLNSAILRYAGADDTVPTTTLSNSSLLLETALHPLRNRGAPGRHYAGGADVEINVAIGFAEGKFTINGASFVPPTAPVLLQILSGARTAQELLPAENVYVLPPNKVIEVTIPGGAVGSPHPFHLHGHNFDVIRSAGSSVYNYHNPVRRDVVSTGVEGDNVTIRFTTDNPGPWLLHCHIDWHLDTGLAIVFAEDGEAVSYEKPPPRCRASAYCSLDKKDFGDRNKDALHLEKYEIQAMSFDVKMDVAFFRSFFGGNAKITPQEYDQTTAVVVAELNNPQAGAVFGVSKIKNGNRYSEYHLRSMMVVFHPSAGKASCWLSV
;
A
#
# COMPACT_ATOMS: atom_id res chain seq x y z
N MET A 1 -14.65 5.23 -2.31
CA MET A 1 -14.93 6.49 -3.02
C MET A 1 -14.15 6.47 -4.32
N ALA A 2 -14.82 6.75 -5.44
CA ALA A 2 -14.19 6.88 -6.75
C ALA A 2 -14.40 8.30 -7.25
N PHE A 3 -13.38 8.89 -7.86
CA PHE A 3 -13.45 10.20 -8.49
C PHE A 3 -13.28 10.02 -9.99
N ALA A 4 -14.12 10.67 -10.79
CA ALA A 4 -13.82 10.86 -12.21
C ALA A 4 -13.09 12.19 -12.35
N VAL A 5 -11.79 12.15 -12.64
CA VAL A 5 -11.01 13.33 -13.01
C VAL A 5 -11.21 13.58 -14.50
N CYS A 6 -11.85 14.69 -14.85
CA CYS A 6 -11.99 15.16 -16.22
C CYS A 6 -11.28 16.50 -16.36
N LEU A 7 -10.30 16.56 -17.25
CA LEU A 7 -9.67 17.81 -17.66
C LEU A 7 -10.47 18.27 -18.88
N SER A 8 -11.46 19.15 -18.66
CA SER A 8 -12.28 19.63 -19.78
C SER A 8 -11.40 20.51 -20.68
N SER A 9 -10.87 19.93 -21.75
CA SER A 9 -10.42 20.66 -22.93
C SER A 9 -11.09 20.01 -24.14
N THR A 10 -11.40 20.82 -25.15
CA THR A 10 -12.16 20.44 -26.35
C THR A 10 -11.36 19.55 -27.33
N THR A 11 -10.65 18.50 -26.86
CA THR A 11 -9.88 17.41 -27.57
C THR A 11 -8.37 17.64 -27.93
N PRO A 12 -7.49 16.60 -28.13
CA PRO A 12 -6.72 15.79 -27.14
C PRO A 12 -5.16 15.73 -27.43
N PRO A 13 -4.27 14.96 -26.74
CA PRO A 13 -4.48 14.09 -25.57
C PRO A 13 -3.51 14.30 -24.39
N THR A 14 -4.02 13.97 -23.21
CA THR A 14 -3.21 13.65 -22.03
C THR A 14 -2.49 12.32 -22.27
N ARG A 15 -1.15 12.25 -22.16
CA ARG A 15 -0.39 11.00 -22.28
C ARG A 15 -0.10 10.42 -20.92
N MET A 16 -0.64 9.26 -20.59
CA MET A 16 -0.38 8.63 -19.29
C MET A 16 0.98 7.92 -19.25
N LEU A 17 1.69 7.95 -18.12
CA LEU A 17 3.05 7.39 -18.02
C LEU A 17 3.27 6.42 -16.84
N ILE A 18 2.61 6.61 -15.68
CA ILE A 18 2.87 5.81 -14.46
C ILE A 18 1.56 5.50 -13.74
N PHE A 19 1.47 4.30 -13.15
CA PHE A 19 0.26 3.77 -12.52
C PHE A 19 0.63 2.95 -11.28
N ASP A 20 0.23 3.40 -10.09
CA ASP A 20 0.54 2.74 -8.80
C ASP A 20 2.02 2.36 -8.60
N GLY A 21 2.95 3.16 -9.15
CA GLY A 21 4.40 2.89 -9.11
C GLY A 21 4.92 2.02 -10.27
N VAL A 22 4.03 1.48 -11.11
CA VAL A 22 4.37 0.71 -12.31
C VAL A 22 4.31 1.58 -13.56
N ASN A 23 5.39 1.56 -14.35
CA ASN A 23 5.42 2.25 -15.65
C ASN A 23 4.56 1.51 -16.67
N VAL A 24 3.70 2.24 -17.38
CA VAL A 24 2.79 1.69 -18.39
C VAL A 24 3.09 2.25 -19.78
N GLN A 25 2.64 1.53 -20.82
CA GLN A 25 2.61 2.08 -22.17
C GLN A 25 1.69 3.31 -22.21
N PRO A 26 2.04 4.37 -22.96
CA PRO A 26 1.19 5.56 -23.01
C PRO A 26 -0.19 5.27 -23.56
N VAL A 27 -1.21 5.56 -22.76
CA VAL A 27 -2.62 5.54 -23.17
C VAL A 27 -3.15 6.96 -23.15
N THR A 28 -3.92 7.29 -24.18
CA THR A 28 -4.63 8.55 -24.32
C THR A 28 -6.05 8.41 -23.78
N ALA A 29 -6.44 9.29 -22.87
CA ALA A 29 -7.80 9.41 -22.36
C ALA A 29 -8.08 10.86 -21.94
N ASP A 30 -9.36 11.21 -21.90
CA ASP A 30 -9.82 12.56 -21.52
C ASP A 30 -10.45 12.59 -20.12
N SER A 31 -10.80 11.41 -19.59
CA SER A 31 -11.22 11.25 -18.20
C SER A 31 -10.64 9.98 -17.56
N ILE A 32 -10.41 10.05 -16.26
CA ILE A 32 -9.85 8.96 -15.45
C ILE A 32 -10.79 8.70 -14.29
N GLN A 33 -11.30 7.47 -14.16
CA GLN A 33 -11.93 7.03 -12.93
C GLN A 33 -10.86 6.49 -11.97
N ILE A 34 -10.59 7.22 -10.90
CA ILE A 34 -9.59 6.89 -9.87
C ILE A 34 -10.30 6.46 -8.59
N PHE A 35 -9.97 5.29 -8.06
CA PHE A 35 -10.53 4.76 -6.81
C PHE A 35 -9.62 5.08 -5.62
N ALA A 36 -10.18 5.01 -4.40
CA ALA A 36 -9.42 5.19 -3.16
C ALA A 36 -8.19 4.25 -3.11
N GLY A 37 -7.01 4.82 -2.88
CA GLY A 37 -5.72 4.10 -2.85
C GLY A 37 -4.97 4.07 -4.20
N GLN A 38 -5.63 4.39 -5.32
CA GLN A 38 -4.99 4.42 -6.63
C GLN A 38 -4.24 5.72 -6.91
N ARG A 39 -3.25 5.66 -7.79
CA ARG A 39 -2.40 6.76 -8.26
C ARG A 39 -2.15 6.65 -9.76
N TYR A 40 -2.20 7.81 -10.41
CA TYR A 40 -1.99 7.95 -11.85
C TYR A 40 -1.03 9.12 -12.09
N SER A 41 -0.03 8.92 -12.95
CA SER A 41 0.77 10.00 -13.51
C SER A 41 0.42 10.16 -14.97
N PHE A 42 0.05 11.38 -15.34
CA PHE A 42 -0.30 11.74 -16.70
C PHE A 42 0.42 13.01 -17.12
N VAL A 43 0.73 13.10 -18.41
CA VAL A 43 1.29 14.28 -19.06
C VAL A 43 0.14 15.05 -19.67
N LEU A 44 -0.12 16.21 -19.11
CA LEU A 44 -0.97 17.22 -19.74
C LEU A 44 -0.11 18.09 -20.64
N THR A 45 -0.45 18.12 -21.93
CA THR A 45 0.17 19.07 -22.88
C THR A 45 -0.56 20.40 -22.76
N ALA A 46 0.17 21.47 -22.42
CA ALA A 46 -0.39 22.81 -22.26
C ALA A 46 -0.34 23.59 -23.58
N ASP A 47 -1.10 23.14 -24.58
CA ASP A 47 -1.12 23.68 -25.96
C ASP A 47 -2.42 24.42 -26.32
N GLN A 48 -3.30 24.63 -25.33
CA GLN A 48 -4.57 25.32 -25.52
C GLN A 48 -4.37 26.85 -25.45
N PRO A 49 -5.34 27.65 -25.94
CA PRO A 49 -5.31 29.10 -25.78
C PRO A 49 -5.11 29.52 -24.32
N ILE A 50 -4.39 30.62 -24.10
CA ILE A 50 -4.18 31.17 -22.75
C ILE A 50 -5.55 31.52 -22.15
N SER A 51 -5.97 30.73 -21.16
CA SER A 51 -7.26 30.89 -20.48
C SER A 51 -7.26 30.13 -19.14
N ASN A 52 -8.41 30.13 -18.46
CA ASN A 52 -8.72 29.33 -17.29
C ASN A 52 -9.60 28.14 -17.69
N TYR A 53 -9.28 26.95 -17.21
CA TYR A 53 -9.98 25.69 -17.51
C TYR A 53 -10.41 24.99 -16.23
N TRP A 54 -11.62 24.43 -16.21
CA TRP A 54 -12.06 23.59 -15.10
C TRP A 54 -11.32 22.25 -15.08
N VAL A 55 -10.71 21.94 -13.93
CA VAL A 55 -10.33 20.59 -13.51
C VAL A 55 -11.48 20.05 -12.69
N ARG A 56 -12.02 18.88 -13.02
CA ARG A 56 -13.23 18.34 -12.39
C ARG A 56 -12.96 17.00 -11.74
N ALA A 57 -13.49 16.78 -10.55
CA ALA A 57 -13.36 15.53 -9.80
C ALA A 57 -14.72 15.10 -9.24
N LYS A 58 -15.54 14.44 -10.07
CA LYS A 58 -16.90 14.02 -9.68
C LYS A 58 -16.85 12.80 -8.74
N PRO A 59 -17.37 12.87 -7.51
CA PRO A 59 -17.46 11.70 -6.64
C PRO A 59 -18.61 10.79 -7.07
N ASN A 60 -18.52 9.50 -6.74
CA ASN A 60 -19.57 8.52 -7.01
C ASN A 60 -20.73 8.54 -6.00
N ILE A 61 -20.55 9.18 -4.84
CA ILE A 61 -21.55 9.31 -3.77
C ILE A 61 -21.48 10.73 -3.17
N GLY A 62 -22.57 11.19 -2.57
CA GLY A 62 -22.69 12.53 -1.99
C GLY A 62 -23.13 13.56 -3.03
N ASN A 63 -22.64 14.79 -2.93
CA ASN A 63 -22.94 15.82 -3.91
C ASN A 63 -22.12 15.59 -5.19
N THR A 64 -22.79 15.24 -6.28
CA THR A 64 -22.15 14.91 -7.57
C THR A 64 -22.22 16.06 -8.59
N GLU A 65 -22.71 17.22 -8.17
CA GLU A 65 -22.86 18.41 -9.00
C GLU A 65 -21.57 19.24 -9.06
N PHE A 66 -21.47 20.11 -10.08
CA PHE A 66 -20.40 21.10 -10.20
C PHE A 66 -20.89 22.54 -9.93
N THR A 67 -22.12 22.68 -9.43
CA THR A 67 -22.73 23.98 -9.14
C THR A 67 -21.89 24.74 -8.11
N ASN A 68 -21.76 26.05 -8.32
CA ASN A 68 -20.96 26.94 -7.46
C ASN A 68 -19.49 26.52 -7.28
N GLY A 69 -18.91 25.78 -8.24
CA GLY A 69 -17.52 25.33 -8.18
C GLY A 69 -17.27 24.12 -7.30
N LEU A 70 -18.32 23.44 -6.82
CA LEU A 70 -18.16 22.13 -6.17
C LEU A 70 -17.45 21.14 -7.09
N ASN A 71 -16.70 20.21 -6.49
CA ASN A 71 -16.01 19.14 -7.20
C ASN A 71 -15.07 19.64 -8.32
N SER A 72 -14.55 20.86 -8.19
CA SER A 72 -13.81 21.54 -9.26
C SER A 72 -12.56 22.27 -8.73
N ALA A 73 -11.57 22.44 -9.60
CA ALA A 73 -10.38 23.27 -9.41
C ALA A 73 -10.05 24.00 -10.72
N ILE A 74 -9.09 24.93 -10.70
CA ILE A 74 -8.74 25.77 -11.87
C ILE A 74 -7.35 25.38 -12.39
N LEU A 75 -7.27 25.01 -13.66
CA LEU A 75 -6.04 24.98 -14.44
C LEU A 75 -5.89 26.34 -15.14
N ARG A 76 -4.88 27.12 -14.75
CA ARG A 76 -4.65 28.48 -15.25
C ARG A 76 -3.37 28.54 -16.07
N TYR A 77 -3.48 29.00 -17.31
CA TYR A 77 -2.31 29.31 -18.14
C TYR A 77 -1.63 30.59 -17.65
N ALA A 78 -0.30 30.64 -17.73
CA ALA A 78 0.43 31.87 -17.46
C ALA A 78 -0.04 32.97 -18.43
N GLY A 79 -0.41 34.13 -17.90
CA GLY A 79 -0.96 35.26 -18.67
C GLY A 79 -2.49 35.29 -18.77
N ALA A 80 -3.21 34.29 -18.26
CA ALA A 80 -4.67 34.36 -18.13
C ALA A 80 -5.09 35.19 -16.91
N ASP A 81 -6.24 35.86 -16.99
CA ASP A 81 -6.80 36.64 -15.88
C ASP A 81 -7.13 35.76 -14.66
N ASP A 82 -7.11 36.35 -13.45
CA ASP A 82 -7.52 35.67 -12.21
C ASP A 82 -9.05 35.60 -12.10
N THR A 83 -9.66 34.82 -12.99
CA THR A 83 -11.12 34.65 -13.08
C THR A 83 -11.52 33.17 -13.08
N VAL A 84 -12.78 32.90 -12.75
CA VAL A 84 -13.33 31.55 -12.78
C VAL A 84 -13.50 31.08 -14.24
N PRO A 85 -13.16 29.81 -14.58
CA PRO A 85 -13.36 29.28 -15.92
C PRO A 85 -14.82 29.31 -16.36
N THR A 86 -15.07 29.54 -17.65
CA THR A 86 -16.38 29.45 -18.30
C THR A 86 -16.53 28.19 -19.16
N THR A 87 -15.54 27.29 -19.13
CA THR A 87 -15.51 26.09 -19.98
C THR A 87 -16.61 25.10 -19.63
N THR A 88 -17.28 24.55 -20.64
CA THR A 88 -18.30 23.51 -20.48
C THR A 88 -17.69 22.12 -20.54
N LEU A 89 -18.40 21.13 -20.00
CA LEU A 89 -18.01 19.73 -20.10
C LEU A 89 -18.30 19.23 -21.53
N SER A 90 -17.31 18.63 -22.20
CA SER A 90 -17.50 17.89 -23.45
C SER A 90 -17.65 16.39 -23.19
N ASN A 91 -18.07 15.64 -24.22
CA ASN A 91 -18.01 14.17 -24.17
C ASN A 91 -16.57 13.72 -23.87
N SER A 92 -16.39 12.78 -22.95
CA SER A 92 -15.08 12.30 -22.50
C SER A 92 -14.83 10.87 -22.92
N SER A 93 -13.63 10.57 -23.44
CA SER A 93 -13.14 9.20 -23.54
C SER A 93 -12.60 8.74 -22.18
N LEU A 94 -13.30 7.80 -21.54
CA LEU A 94 -12.92 7.24 -20.25
C LEU A 94 -11.73 6.29 -20.42
N LEU A 95 -10.74 6.43 -19.54
CA LEU A 95 -9.66 5.47 -19.43
C LEU A 95 -10.20 4.12 -18.93
N LEU A 96 -10.00 3.08 -19.74
CA LEU A 96 -10.31 1.70 -19.35
C LEU A 96 -9.07 1.01 -18.77
N GLU A 97 -9.22 0.32 -17.64
CA GLU A 97 -8.11 -0.42 -17.01
C GLU A 97 -7.55 -1.52 -17.95
N THR A 98 -8.41 -2.13 -18.77
CA THR A 98 -8.03 -3.15 -19.74
C THR A 98 -7.14 -2.64 -20.87
N ALA A 99 -7.10 -1.32 -21.11
CA ALA A 99 -6.21 -0.71 -22.09
C ALA A 99 -4.80 -0.45 -21.54
N LEU A 100 -4.59 -0.68 -20.24
CA LEU A 100 -3.31 -0.43 -19.58
C LEU A 100 -2.41 -1.65 -19.66
N HIS A 101 -1.18 -1.42 -20.09
CA HIS A 101 -0.18 -2.47 -20.25
C HIS A 101 1.16 -2.03 -19.68
N PRO A 102 1.87 -2.89 -18.91
CA PRO A 102 3.19 -2.57 -18.38
C PRO A 102 4.18 -2.22 -19.50
N LEU A 103 5.02 -1.23 -19.24
CA LEU A 103 6.08 -0.84 -20.17
C LEU A 103 7.16 -1.93 -20.25
N ARG A 104 7.47 -2.57 -19.12
CA ARG A 104 8.48 -3.63 -18.96
C ARG A 104 7.89 -4.83 -18.20
N ASN A 105 8.56 -5.98 -18.26
CA ASN A 105 8.19 -7.21 -17.54
C ASN A 105 6.72 -7.61 -17.72
N ARG A 106 6.28 -7.64 -18.99
CA ARG A 106 4.89 -7.96 -19.36
C ARG A 106 4.58 -9.43 -19.09
N GLY A 107 3.33 -9.68 -18.76
CA GLY A 107 2.79 -11.03 -18.54
C GLY A 107 2.51 -11.27 -17.06
N ALA A 108 1.43 -12.00 -16.80
CA ALA A 108 1.11 -12.46 -15.46
C ALA A 108 1.90 -13.73 -15.12
N PRO A 109 2.24 -13.97 -13.85
CA PRO A 109 2.85 -15.22 -13.42
C PRO A 109 1.88 -16.40 -13.60
N GLY A 110 2.44 -17.61 -13.65
CA GLY A 110 1.70 -18.86 -13.79
C GLY A 110 1.32 -19.20 -15.24
N ARG A 111 0.39 -20.12 -15.41
CA ARG A 111 -0.07 -20.62 -16.72
C ARG A 111 -1.22 -19.78 -17.26
N HIS A 112 -1.33 -19.64 -18.58
CA HIS A 112 -2.28 -18.72 -19.22
C HIS A 112 -3.69 -19.31 -19.39
N TYR A 113 -4.29 -19.73 -18.29
CA TYR A 113 -5.69 -20.15 -18.19
C TYR A 113 -6.18 -19.95 -16.74
N ALA A 114 -7.50 -19.92 -16.53
CA ALA A 114 -8.08 -19.72 -15.19
C ALA A 114 -7.71 -20.88 -14.26
N GLY A 115 -7.29 -20.59 -13.03
CA GLY A 115 -6.71 -21.60 -12.14
C GLY A 115 -5.32 -22.11 -12.57
N GLY A 116 -4.64 -21.36 -13.45
CA GLY A 116 -3.26 -21.64 -13.86
C GLY A 116 -2.20 -21.26 -12.81
N ALA A 117 -2.58 -21.02 -11.55
CA ALA A 117 -1.71 -20.66 -10.43
C ALA A 117 -1.39 -21.87 -9.55
N ASP A 118 -0.45 -21.74 -8.61
CA ASP A 118 -0.15 -22.79 -7.63
C ASP A 118 -1.17 -22.84 -6.50
N VAL A 119 -1.70 -21.67 -6.11
CA VAL A 119 -2.74 -21.53 -5.07
C VAL A 119 -3.82 -20.59 -5.59
N GLU A 120 -5.07 -21.02 -5.46
CA GLU A 120 -6.25 -20.25 -5.86
C GLU A 120 -7.06 -19.88 -4.60
N ILE A 121 -7.41 -18.61 -4.48
CA ILE A 121 -8.18 -18.07 -3.36
C ILE A 121 -9.36 -17.29 -3.90
N ASN A 122 -10.56 -17.69 -3.50
CA ASN A 122 -11.76 -16.92 -3.74
C ASN A 122 -12.09 -16.09 -2.49
N VAL A 123 -12.25 -14.78 -2.68
CA VAL A 123 -12.60 -13.81 -1.63
C VAL A 123 -14.10 -13.53 -1.73
N ALA A 124 -14.93 -14.36 -1.09
CA ALA A 124 -16.37 -14.15 -1.06
C ALA A 124 -16.71 -13.03 -0.08
N ILE A 125 -17.12 -11.87 -0.60
CA ILE A 125 -17.50 -10.72 0.22
C ILE A 125 -18.95 -10.86 0.67
N GLY A 126 -19.17 -10.84 1.99
CA GLY A 126 -20.49 -10.80 2.62
C GLY A 126 -20.69 -9.54 3.45
N PHE A 127 -21.94 -9.28 3.82
CA PHE A 127 -22.29 -8.24 4.79
C PHE A 127 -23.44 -8.75 5.67
N ALA A 128 -23.20 -8.87 6.97
CA ALA A 128 -24.17 -9.36 7.94
C ALA A 128 -23.96 -8.66 9.28
N GLU A 129 -25.04 -8.38 10.00
CA GLU A 129 -25.00 -7.78 11.35
C GLU A 129 -24.17 -6.48 11.43
N GLY A 130 -24.19 -5.68 10.36
CA GLY A 130 -23.45 -4.42 10.29
C GLY A 130 -21.94 -4.58 10.06
N LYS A 131 -21.46 -5.79 9.77
CA LYS A 131 -20.05 -6.07 9.48
C LYS A 131 -19.87 -6.69 8.11
N PHE A 132 -18.73 -6.37 7.49
CA PHE A 132 -18.28 -7.08 6.32
C PHE A 132 -17.61 -8.39 6.70
N THR A 133 -17.75 -9.39 5.84
CA THR A 133 -17.07 -10.66 5.97
C THR A 133 -16.34 -11.01 4.69
N ILE A 134 -15.23 -11.73 4.84
CA ILE A 134 -14.58 -12.44 3.74
C ILE A 134 -14.65 -13.92 4.07
N ASN A 135 -15.26 -14.71 3.19
CA ASN A 135 -15.46 -16.14 3.37
C ASN A 135 -16.16 -16.49 4.71
N GLY A 136 -17.09 -15.64 5.15
CA GLY A 136 -17.86 -15.81 6.38
C GLY A 136 -17.25 -15.18 7.64
N ALA A 137 -15.97 -14.80 7.63
CA ALA A 137 -15.27 -14.22 8.77
C ALA A 137 -15.11 -12.71 8.65
N SER A 138 -15.44 -11.96 9.71
CA SER A 138 -15.20 -10.51 9.80
C SER A 138 -13.86 -10.26 10.47
N PHE A 139 -13.00 -9.46 9.82
CA PHE A 139 -11.72 -9.09 10.42
C PHE A 139 -11.93 -8.27 11.69
N VAL A 140 -11.22 -8.65 12.75
CA VAL A 140 -11.11 -7.89 13.98
C VAL A 140 -9.62 -7.79 14.32
N PRO A 141 -9.03 -6.59 14.43
CA PRO A 141 -7.62 -6.45 14.76
C PRO A 141 -7.27 -7.26 16.03
N PRO A 142 -6.27 -8.15 15.97
CA PRO A 142 -5.90 -8.97 17.11
C PRO A 142 -5.16 -8.12 18.15
N THR A 143 -5.27 -8.47 19.43
CA THR A 143 -4.56 -7.76 20.51
C THR A 143 -3.05 -7.76 20.31
N ALA A 144 -2.48 -8.89 19.86
CA ALA A 144 -1.10 -9.00 19.44
C ALA A 144 -1.02 -8.93 17.91
N PRO A 145 -0.21 -8.03 17.32
CA PRO A 145 -0.04 -7.96 15.87
C PRO A 145 0.34 -9.31 15.26
N VAL A 146 -0.18 -9.63 14.07
CA VAL A 146 0.08 -10.93 13.39
C VAL A 146 1.57 -11.20 13.25
N LEU A 147 2.36 -10.17 12.92
CA LEU A 147 3.82 -10.28 12.87
C LEU A 147 4.42 -10.72 14.21
N LEU A 148 3.97 -10.14 15.31
CA LEU A 148 4.46 -10.51 16.64
C LEU A 148 4.10 -11.96 16.99
N GLN A 149 2.92 -12.44 16.59
CA GLN A 149 2.52 -13.83 16.77
C GLN A 149 3.47 -14.77 16.00
N ILE A 150 3.78 -14.44 14.74
CA ILE A 150 4.73 -15.21 13.90
C ILE A 150 6.12 -15.26 14.55
N LEU A 151 6.62 -14.10 14.98
CA LEU A 151 7.91 -14.00 15.64
C LEU A 151 7.95 -14.70 17.00
N SER A 152 6.80 -14.82 17.68
CA SER A 152 6.66 -15.55 18.94
C SER A 152 6.48 -17.06 18.75
N GLY A 153 6.43 -17.53 17.49
CA GLY A 153 6.44 -18.95 17.14
C GLY A 153 5.15 -19.49 16.54
N ALA A 154 4.11 -18.67 16.32
CA ALA A 154 2.94 -19.10 15.56
C ALA A 154 3.28 -19.25 14.07
N ARG A 155 2.86 -20.36 13.45
CA ARG A 155 3.25 -20.71 12.07
C ARG A 155 2.08 -21.16 11.23
N THR A 156 1.03 -21.69 11.85
CA THR A 156 -0.14 -22.20 11.13
C THR A 156 -1.29 -21.19 11.15
N ALA A 157 -2.22 -21.30 10.20
CA ALA A 157 -3.43 -20.48 10.19
C ALA A 157 -4.27 -20.65 11.47
N GLN A 158 -4.19 -21.83 12.12
CA GLN A 158 -4.89 -22.14 13.36
C GLN A 158 -4.24 -21.49 14.59
N GLU A 159 -2.93 -21.20 14.53
CA GLU A 159 -2.20 -20.54 15.61
C GLU A 159 -2.26 -19.02 15.50
N LEU A 160 -2.57 -18.49 14.31
CA LEU A 160 -2.61 -17.06 14.04
C LEU A 160 -4.02 -16.48 14.25
N LEU A 161 -4.06 -15.32 14.89
CA LEU A 161 -5.25 -14.53 15.15
C LEU A 161 -5.27 -13.27 14.28
N PRO A 162 -6.44 -12.76 13.88
CA PRO A 162 -7.77 -13.34 14.13
C PRO A 162 -7.98 -14.62 13.32
N ALA A 163 -8.55 -15.64 13.97
CA ALA A 163 -8.84 -16.92 13.32
C ALA A 163 -9.73 -16.70 12.07
N GLU A 164 -9.59 -17.57 11.07
CA GLU A 164 -10.38 -17.54 9.82
C GLU A 164 -10.08 -16.36 8.87
N ASN A 165 -9.41 -15.30 9.34
CA ASN A 165 -8.98 -14.17 8.51
C ASN A 165 -7.50 -14.24 8.11
N VAL A 166 -6.73 -15.23 8.56
CA VAL A 166 -5.32 -15.40 8.22
C VAL A 166 -5.13 -16.59 7.28
N TYR A 167 -4.54 -16.33 6.12
CA TYR A 167 -4.29 -17.30 5.06
C TYR A 167 -2.77 -17.47 4.93
N VAL A 168 -2.26 -18.64 5.32
CA VAL A 168 -0.83 -18.93 5.17
C VAL A 168 -0.54 -19.26 3.71
N LEU A 169 0.40 -18.53 3.11
CA LEU A 169 0.80 -18.75 1.72
C LEU A 169 2.19 -19.39 1.63
N PRO A 170 2.38 -20.41 0.78
CA PRO A 170 3.69 -21.00 0.54
C PRO A 170 4.62 -20.01 -0.19
N PRO A 171 5.94 -20.01 0.08
CA PRO A 171 6.88 -19.15 -0.64
C PRO A 171 7.12 -19.57 -2.08
N ASN A 172 7.49 -18.59 -2.91
CA ASN A 172 7.87 -18.73 -4.30
C ASN A 172 6.79 -19.41 -5.17
N LYS A 173 5.52 -19.14 -4.85
CA LYS A 173 4.34 -19.69 -5.52
C LYS A 173 3.53 -18.61 -6.19
N VAL A 174 2.88 -18.97 -7.29
CA VAL A 174 1.93 -18.09 -7.96
C VAL A 174 0.59 -18.19 -7.26
N ILE A 175 0.06 -17.05 -6.83
CA ILE A 175 -1.23 -16.95 -6.15
C ILE A 175 -2.22 -16.29 -7.09
N GLU A 176 -3.39 -16.89 -7.27
CA GLU A 176 -4.52 -16.29 -7.98
C GLU A 176 -5.62 -15.95 -6.97
N VAL A 177 -5.99 -14.68 -6.92
CA VAL A 177 -7.06 -14.20 -6.02
C VAL A 177 -8.21 -13.71 -6.88
N THR A 178 -9.39 -14.32 -6.70
CA THR A 178 -10.64 -13.89 -7.32
C THR A 178 -11.49 -13.15 -6.31
N ILE A 179 -11.96 -11.95 -6.68
CA ILE A 179 -12.74 -11.06 -5.84
C ILE A 179 -14.01 -10.65 -6.60
N PRO A 180 -15.14 -11.34 -6.37
CA PRO A 180 -16.41 -11.01 -7.01
C PRO A 180 -16.91 -9.61 -6.64
N GLY A 181 -17.48 -8.91 -7.63
CA GLY A 181 -18.14 -7.63 -7.43
C GLY A 181 -19.60 -7.77 -6.97
N GLY A 182 -20.20 -6.65 -6.55
CA GLY A 182 -21.65 -6.57 -6.28
C GLY A 182 -22.06 -6.66 -4.82
N ALA A 183 -21.13 -6.87 -3.89
CA ALA A 183 -21.42 -6.76 -2.46
C ALA A 183 -21.88 -5.34 -2.09
N VAL A 184 -22.62 -5.20 -0.98
CA VAL A 184 -23.11 -3.91 -0.49
C VAL A 184 -21.97 -2.91 -0.33
N GLY A 185 -22.15 -1.69 -0.87
CA GLY A 185 -21.12 -0.66 -0.85
C GLY A 185 -20.08 -0.78 -2.00
N SER A 186 -20.33 -1.66 -2.98
CA SER A 186 -19.58 -1.72 -4.22
C SER A 186 -19.62 -0.39 -5.00
N PRO A 187 -18.63 -0.11 -5.87
CA PRO A 187 -17.42 -0.92 -6.10
C PRO A 187 -16.39 -0.81 -4.97
N HIS A 188 -15.79 -1.93 -4.58
CA HIS A 188 -14.77 -1.99 -3.54
C HIS A 188 -13.37 -1.93 -4.16
N PRO A 189 -12.55 -0.89 -3.88
CA PRO A 189 -11.14 -0.92 -4.25
C PRO A 189 -10.39 -1.82 -3.26
N PHE A 190 -9.90 -2.97 -3.70
CA PHE A 190 -9.09 -3.87 -2.88
C PHE A 190 -7.60 -3.55 -3.05
N HIS A 191 -6.89 -3.50 -1.92
CA HIS A 191 -5.47 -3.22 -1.83
C HIS A 191 -4.74 -4.40 -1.18
N LEU A 192 -3.62 -4.81 -1.78
CA LEU A 192 -2.71 -5.80 -1.22
C LEU A 192 -1.41 -5.12 -0.78
N HIS A 193 -1.04 -5.29 0.49
CA HIS A 193 0.23 -4.82 1.02
C HIS A 193 1.38 -5.72 0.54
N GLY A 194 2.62 -5.20 0.56
CA GLY A 194 3.83 -5.96 0.25
C GLY A 194 4.02 -6.34 -1.23
N HIS A 195 3.02 -6.13 -2.08
CA HIS A 195 2.99 -6.62 -3.45
C HIS A 195 2.39 -5.61 -4.42
N ASN A 196 2.89 -5.63 -5.66
CA ASN A 196 2.03 -5.35 -6.81
C ASN A 196 1.53 -6.68 -7.37
N PHE A 197 0.39 -6.65 -8.06
CA PHE A 197 -0.26 -7.79 -8.69
C PHE A 197 -0.69 -7.47 -10.11
N ASP A 198 -0.73 -8.49 -10.96
CA ASP A 198 -1.25 -8.43 -12.31
C ASP A 198 -2.78 -8.58 -12.29
N VAL A 199 -3.51 -7.59 -12.80
CA VAL A 199 -4.97 -7.64 -12.94
C VAL A 199 -5.33 -8.42 -14.20
N ILE A 200 -5.40 -9.74 -14.07
CA ILE A 200 -5.68 -10.63 -15.19
C ILE A 200 -7.13 -10.56 -15.66
N ARG A 201 -8.06 -10.07 -14.82
CA ARG A 201 -9.42 -9.72 -15.23
C ARG A 201 -9.91 -8.49 -14.47
N SER A 202 -10.14 -7.39 -15.18
CA SER A 202 -10.64 -6.12 -14.63
C SER A 202 -12.17 -6.12 -14.49
N ALA A 203 -12.68 -5.22 -13.65
CA ALA A 203 -14.10 -4.90 -13.59
C ALA A 203 -14.62 -4.38 -14.95
N GLY A 204 -15.87 -4.69 -15.29
CA GLY A 204 -16.46 -4.39 -16.59
C GLY A 204 -15.95 -5.26 -17.74
N SER A 205 -15.14 -6.29 -17.47
CA SER A 205 -14.59 -7.21 -18.45
C SER A 205 -14.81 -8.68 -18.08
N SER A 206 -15.19 -9.48 -19.06
CA SER A 206 -15.21 -10.95 -18.97
C SER A 206 -13.93 -11.61 -19.50
N VAL A 207 -13.04 -10.82 -20.09
CA VAL A 207 -11.82 -11.31 -20.76
C VAL A 207 -10.68 -11.41 -19.77
N TYR A 208 -10.03 -12.56 -19.75
CA TYR A 208 -8.77 -12.76 -19.04
C TYR A 208 -7.59 -12.36 -19.93
N ASN A 209 -6.71 -11.50 -19.43
CA ASN A 209 -5.46 -11.13 -20.07
C ASN A 209 -4.27 -11.66 -19.27
N TYR A 210 -3.65 -12.74 -19.76
CA TYR A 210 -2.41 -13.28 -19.16
C TYR A 210 -1.14 -12.74 -19.81
N HIS A 211 -1.25 -12.11 -20.98
CA HIS A 211 -0.09 -11.74 -21.82
C HIS A 211 0.54 -10.41 -21.42
N ASN A 212 -0.28 -9.41 -21.09
CA ASN A 212 0.18 -8.08 -20.72
C ASN A 212 -0.84 -7.32 -19.84
N PRO A 213 -1.44 -7.96 -18.81
CA PRO A 213 -2.34 -7.27 -17.90
C PRO A 213 -1.64 -6.10 -17.21
N VAL A 214 -2.41 -5.10 -16.80
CA VAL A 214 -1.88 -4.02 -15.97
C VAL A 214 -1.43 -4.58 -14.63
N ARG A 215 -0.31 -4.07 -14.12
CA ARG A 215 0.20 -4.40 -12.79
C ARG A 215 0.05 -3.21 -11.85
N ARG A 216 -0.48 -3.44 -10.65
CA ARG A 216 -0.80 -2.41 -9.66
C ARG A 216 -0.95 -2.98 -8.25
N ASP A 217 -1.28 -2.15 -7.25
CA ASP A 217 -1.55 -2.59 -5.87
C ASP A 217 -2.98 -2.31 -5.38
N VAL A 218 -3.81 -1.57 -6.14
CA VAL A 218 -5.22 -1.31 -5.79
C VAL A 218 -6.16 -1.50 -6.97
N VAL A 219 -7.07 -2.47 -6.92
CA VAL A 219 -8.02 -2.75 -8.02
C VAL A 219 -9.47 -2.61 -7.58
N SER A 220 -10.33 -2.02 -8.42
CA SER A 220 -11.77 -2.00 -8.20
C SER A 220 -12.34 -3.39 -8.48
N THR A 221 -13.13 -3.94 -7.55
CA THR A 221 -13.83 -5.23 -7.75
C THR A 221 -15.06 -5.13 -8.65
N GLY A 222 -15.46 -3.90 -9.02
CA GLY A 222 -16.59 -3.68 -9.91
C GLY A 222 -17.95 -3.80 -9.24
N VAL A 223 -18.95 -4.15 -10.03
CA VAL A 223 -20.35 -4.27 -9.62
C VAL A 223 -20.84 -5.71 -9.75
N GLU A 224 -22.13 -5.95 -9.50
CA GLU A 224 -22.71 -7.30 -9.64
C GLU A 224 -22.45 -7.87 -11.05
N GLY A 225 -21.98 -9.11 -11.10
CA GLY A 225 -21.57 -9.80 -12.33
C GLY A 225 -20.08 -9.70 -12.66
N ASP A 226 -19.35 -8.76 -12.03
CA ASP A 226 -17.90 -8.71 -12.15
C ASP A 226 -17.23 -9.81 -11.32
N ASN A 227 -16.11 -10.31 -11.84
CA ASN A 227 -15.31 -11.33 -11.19
C ASN A 227 -13.83 -11.00 -11.37
N VAL A 228 -13.40 -9.95 -10.67
CA VAL A 228 -12.05 -9.42 -10.79
C VAL A 228 -11.06 -10.45 -10.29
N THR A 229 -9.99 -10.67 -11.05
CA THR A 229 -8.98 -11.67 -10.71
C THR A 229 -7.60 -11.06 -10.84
N ILE A 230 -6.78 -11.27 -9.80
CA ILE A 230 -5.40 -10.79 -9.72
C ILE A 230 -4.43 -11.96 -9.54
N ARG A 231 -3.18 -11.78 -9.98
CA ARG A 231 -2.09 -12.71 -9.71
C ARG A 231 -0.85 -12.02 -9.17
N PHE A 232 -0.15 -12.69 -8.26
CA PHE A 232 1.16 -12.28 -7.76
C PHE A 232 2.00 -13.52 -7.41
N THR A 233 3.27 -13.30 -7.08
CA THR A 233 4.19 -14.35 -6.62
C THR A 233 4.56 -14.08 -5.17
N THR A 234 4.62 -15.12 -4.35
CA THR A 234 5.03 -15.00 -2.95
C THR A 234 6.56 -14.92 -2.82
N ASP A 235 7.13 -13.77 -3.13
CA ASP A 235 8.58 -13.47 -3.04
C ASP A 235 8.96 -12.48 -1.92
N ASN A 236 8.05 -12.21 -0.99
CA ASN A 236 8.20 -11.24 0.09
C ASN A 236 7.62 -11.79 1.43
N PRO A 237 8.42 -12.50 2.24
CA PRO A 237 7.97 -13.09 3.50
C PRO A 237 7.40 -12.05 4.50
N GLY A 238 6.20 -12.29 5.02
CA GLY A 238 5.56 -11.41 6.00
C GLY A 238 4.03 -11.52 6.05
N PRO A 239 3.40 -10.96 7.10
CA PRO A 239 1.95 -10.83 7.17
C PRO A 239 1.48 -9.58 6.41
N TRP A 240 0.86 -9.78 5.26
CA TRP A 240 0.38 -8.73 4.36
C TRP A 240 -1.14 -8.61 4.40
N LEU A 241 -1.64 -7.40 4.61
CA LEU A 241 -3.08 -7.14 4.62
C LEU A 241 -3.61 -7.10 3.17
N LEU A 242 -4.68 -7.84 2.90
CA LEU A 242 -5.54 -7.65 1.73
C LEU A 242 -6.87 -7.07 2.23
N HIS A 243 -7.23 -5.87 1.81
CA HIS A 243 -8.43 -5.22 2.33
C HIS A 243 -9.07 -4.24 1.36
N CYS A 244 -10.33 -3.90 1.61
CA CYS A 244 -10.94 -2.77 0.93
C CYS A 244 -10.31 -1.46 1.43
N HIS A 245 -9.91 -0.59 0.51
CA HIS A 245 -9.29 0.70 0.79
C HIS A 245 -10.32 1.83 1.01
N ILE A 246 -11.60 1.48 1.16
CA ILE A 246 -12.59 2.36 1.79
C ILE A 246 -12.45 2.14 3.30
N ASP A 247 -11.91 3.14 3.99
CA ASP A 247 -11.46 3.00 5.38
C ASP A 247 -12.59 2.54 6.32
N TRP A 248 -13.79 3.06 6.12
CA TRP A 248 -14.98 2.64 6.88
C TRP A 248 -15.36 1.16 6.66
N HIS A 249 -15.04 0.59 5.49
CA HIS A 249 -15.29 -0.82 5.21
C HIS A 249 -14.19 -1.71 5.83
N LEU A 250 -12.95 -1.24 5.83
CA LEU A 250 -11.86 -1.90 6.57
C LEU A 250 -12.19 -1.95 8.07
N ASP A 251 -12.59 -0.82 8.65
CA ASP A 251 -12.95 -0.72 10.07
C ASP A 251 -14.13 -1.63 10.45
N THR A 252 -15.05 -1.86 9.51
CA THR A 252 -16.19 -2.78 9.66
C THR A 252 -15.89 -4.23 9.24
N GLY A 253 -14.62 -4.58 9.01
CA GLY A 253 -14.15 -5.96 8.92
C GLY A 253 -13.78 -6.48 7.52
N LEU A 254 -13.78 -5.64 6.48
CA LEU A 254 -13.51 -6.04 5.10
C LEU A 254 -12.01 -6.22 4.80
N ALA A 255 -11.38 -7.18 5.49
CA ALA A 255 -9.96 -7.49 5.37
C ALA A 255 -9.63 -8.97 5.65
N ILE A 256 -8.50 -9.42 5.12
CA ILE A 256 -7.81 -10.66 5.51
C ILE A 256 -6.31 -10.40 5.53
N VAL A 257 -5.55 -11.31 6.13
CA VAL A 257 -4.09 -11.28 6.16
C VAL A 257 -3.55 -12.48 5.40
N PHE A 258 -2.70 -12.23 4.41
CA PHE A 258 -1.83 -13.26 3.85
C PHE A 258 -0.57 -13.36 4.70
N ALA A 259 -0.43 -14.46 5.45
CA ALA A 259 0.81 -14.78 6.13
C ALA A 259 1.73 -15.51 5.15
N GLU A 260 2.51 -14.73 4.42
CA GLU A 260 3.43 -15.25 3.41
C GLU A 260 4.69 -15.83 4.06
N ASP A 261 4.95 -17.08 3.73
CA ASP A 261 6.14 -17.83 4.11
C ASP A 261 6.38 -17.96 5.62
N GLY A 262 5.66 -18.89 6.24
CA GLY A 262 5.94 -19.35 7.60
C GLY A 262 7.30 -20.08 7.76
N GLU A 263 8.00 -20.45 6.67
CA GLU A 263 9.28 -21.19 6.70
C GLU A 263 10.52 -20.28 6.58
N ALA A 264 10.53 -19.26 5.70
CA ALA A 264 11.66 -18.31 5.61
C ALA A 264 11.56 -17.12 6.55
N VAL A 265 10.48 -16.95 7.32
CA VAL A 265 10.57 -16.23 8.61
C VAL A 265 11.28 -17.13 9.64
N SER A 266 12.36 -17.78 9.23
CA SER A 266 13.48 -18.09 10.12
C SER A 266 14.29 -16.80 10.22
N TYR A 267 13.89 -15.91 11.13
CA TYR A 267 14.94 -15.17 11.82
C TYR A 267 15.77 -16.26 12.48
N GLU A 268 16.98 -16.48 11.95
CA GLU A 268 17.90 -17.53 12.41
C GLU A 268 17.72 -17.75 13.91
N LYS A 269 17.42 -18.99 14.33
CA LYS A 269 17.57 -19.36 15.74
C LYS A 269 18.97 -18.88 16.15
N PRO A 270 19.10 -17.97 17.13
CA PRO A 270 20.39 -17.37 17.41
C PRO A 270 21.39 -18.46 17.78
N PRO A 271 22.66 -18.35 17.35
CA PRO A 271 23.70 -19.28 17.76
C PRO A 271 23.77 -19.34 19.30
N PRO A 272 24.09 -20.50 19.89
CA PRO A 272 24.11 -20.64 21.33
C PRO A 272 25.16 -19.69 21.93
N ARG A 273 24.66 -18.83 22.84
CA ARG A 273 25.38 -17.99 23.82
C ARG A 273 26.81 -17.59 23.43
N CYS A 274 26.98 -16.37 22.93
CA CYS A 274 28.26 -15.67 23.05
C CYS A 274 28.40 -15.09 24.47
N ARG A 275 29.15 -15.80 25.32
CA ARG A 275 29.85 -15.19 26.47
C ARG A 275 31.00 -14.35 25.92
N ALA A 276 30.89 -13.02 25.93
CA ALA A 276 31.99 -12.08 26.19
C ALA A 276 31.52 -10.63 25.98
N SER A 277 31.92 -9.80 26.93
CA SER A 277 31.63 -8.38 27.12
C SER A 277 32.37 -7.47 26.11
N ALA A 278 31.84 -7.29 24.89
CA ALA A 278 32.42 -6.34 23.93
C ALA A 278 31.43 -5.68 22.94
N TYR A 279 30.13 -5.60 23.27
CA TYR A 279 29.17 -4.86 22.43
C TYR A 279 28.91 -3.47 23.02
N CYS A 280 29.81 -2.52 22.74
CA CYS A 280 29.60 -1.08 22.94
C CYS A 280 28.84 -0.52 21.72
N SER A 281 27.60 -0.05 21.91
CA SER A 281 27.22 1.34 22.18
C SER A 281 26.98 2.15 20.91
N LEU A 282 25.89 1.81 20.21
CA LEU A 282 25.27 2.73 19.26
C LEU A 282 24.81 3.95 20.06
N ASP A 283 25.28 5.15 19.70
CA ASP A 283 24.75 6.38 20.28
C ASP A 283 23.56 6.90 19.47
N LYS A 284 22.88 7.93 19.97
CA LYS A 284 21.71 8.52 19.29
C LYS A 284 22.05 9.03 17.88
N LYS A 285 23.28 9.52 17.67
CA LYS A 285 23.74 10.08 16.41
C LYS A 285 23.96 8.97 15.39
N ASP A 286 24.64 7.90 15.78
CA ASP A 286 24.91 6.74 14.92
C ASP A 286 23.63 6.06 14.45
N PHE A 287 22.62 5.97 15.31
CA PHE A 287 21.30 5.47 14.93
C PHE A 287 20.63 6.42 13.93
N GLY A 288 20.69 7.74 14.17
CA GLY A 288 20.15 8.75 13.27
C GLY A 288 20.79 8.76 11.88
N ASP A 289 22.10 8.51 11.78
CA ASP A 289 22.80 8.49 10.49
C ASP A 289 22.42 7.27 9.64
N ARG A 290 22.31 6.07 10.26
CA ARG A 290 21.83 4.87 9.55
C ARG A 290 20.41 4.99 9.01
N ASN A 291 19.55 5.72 9.72
CA ASN A 291 18.20 6.02 9.23
C ASN A 291 18.23 6.91 7.98
N LYS A 292 19.09 7.94 7.96
CA LYS A 292 19.22 8.83 6.79
C LYS A 292 19.74 8.06 5.58
N ASP A 293 20.71 7.17 5.79
CA ASP A 293 21.24 6.30 4.75
C ASP A 293 20.17 5.33 4.21
N ALA A 294 19.29 4.81 5.07
CA ALA A 294 18.15 3.99 4.65
C ALA A 294 17.05 4.78 3.93
N LEU A 295 16.99 6.10 4.13
CA LEU A 295 16.08 7.01 3.43
C LEU A 295 16.70 7.60 2.15
N HIS A 296 17.78 7.02 1.61
CA HIS A 296 18.40 7.49 0.38
C HIS A 296 17.47 7.32 -0.82
N LEU A 297 16.98 8.45 -1.33
CA LEU A 297 16.28 8.53 -2.60
C LEU A 297 17.32 8.63 -3.72
N GLU A 298 17.52 7.56 -4.49
CA GLU A 298 17.92 7.74 -5.88
C GLU A 298 16.72 8.24 -6.67
N LYS A 299 16.96 9.12 -7.63
CA LYS A 299 15.98 9.97 -8.32
C LYS A 299 14.73 9.23 -8.86
N TYR A 300 14.72 7.90 -8.98
CA TYR A 300 13.62 7.13 -9.56
C TYR A 300 13.34 5.73 -8.97
N GLU A 301 13.92 5.32 -7.84
CA GLU A 301 13.58 4.02 -7.22
C GLU A 301 13.56 4.16 -5.69
N ILE A 302 12.39 3.93 -5.06
CA ILE A 302 12.31 3.77 -3.60
C ILE A 302 12.56 2.28 -3.35
N GLN A 303 13.81 1.91 -3.02
CA GLN A 303 14.10 0.61 -2.44
C GLN A 303 13.89 0.67 -0.93
N ALA A 304 13.17 -0.34 -0.40
CA ALA A 304 12.95 -0.70 0.99
C ALA A 304 13.24 0.37 2.07
N MET A 305 12.18 0.89 2.69
CA MET A 305 12.28 1.75 3.88
C MET A 305 12.56 0.93 5.16
N SER A 306 13.61 0.11 5.14
CA SER A 306 14.01 -0.69 6.31
C SER A 306 15.51 -0.83 6.47
N PHE A 307 15.97 -1.01 7.71
CA PHE A 307 17.38 -1.26 8.02
C PHE A 307 17.53 -2.02 9.35
N ASP A 308 18.67 -2.69 9.50
CA ASP A 308 19.04 -3.43 10.70
C ASP A 308 20.07 -2.68 11.55
N VAL A 309 19.91 -2.75 12.86
CA VAL A 309 20.84 -2.20 13.85
C VAL A 309 21.08 -3.15 15.00
N LYS A 310 22.19 -2.94 15.72
CA LYS A 310 22.46 -3.65 16.97
C LYS A 310 22.25 -2.70 18.14
N MET A 311 21.46 -3.10 19.14
CA MET A 311 21.24 -2.31 20.35
C MET A 311 20.98 -3.24 21.54
N ASP A 312 21.18 -2.73 22.76
CA ASP A 312 20.83 -3.47 23.98
C ASP A 312 19.49 -2.99 24.57
N VAL A 313 19.01 -3.70 25.59
CA VAL A 313 17.75 -3.38 26.28
C VAL A 313 17.77 -2.00 26.93
N ALA A 314 18.93 -1.55 27.42
CA ALA A 314 19.04 -0.25 28.10
C ALA A 314 18.91 0.89 27.08
N PHE A 315 19.56 0.78 25.93
CA PHE A 315 19.42 1.72 24.82
C PHE A 315 18.01 1.72 24.27
N PHE A 316 17.43 0.54 23.98
CA PHE A 316 16.05 0.45 23.48
C PHE A 316 15.06 1.13 24.44
N ARG A 317 15.18 0.85 25.74
CA ARG A 317 14.32 1.45 26.78
C ARG A 317 14.53 2.96 26.90
N SER A 318 15.77 3.43 26.86
CA SER A 318 16.09 4.86 26.92
C SER A 318 15.59 5.63 25.69
N PHE A 319 15.64 5.00 24.51
CA PHE A 319 15.39 5.65 23.24
C PHE A 319 13.90 5.62 22.86
N PHE A 320 13.24 4.47 23.04
CA PHE A 320 11.84 4.27 22.65
C PHE A 320 10.86 4.30 23.82
N GLY A 321 11.31 4.06 25.06
CA GLY A 321 10.45 3.84 26.24
C GLY A 321 9.46 4.97 26.56
N GLY A 322 9.81 6.23 26.25
CA GLY A 322 8.93 7.37 26.48
C GLY A 322 8.16 7.86 25.25
N ASN A 323 8.51 7.35 24.07
CA ASN A 323 8.08 7.92 22.78
C ASN A 323 7.33 6.92 21.89
N ALA A 324 7.30 5.64 22.24
CA ALA A 324 6.69 4.60 21.44
C ALA A 324 5.66 3.82 22.26
N LYS A 325 4.65 3.28 21.59
CA LYS A 325 3.83 2.21 22.16
C LYS A 325 4.66 0.92 22.10
N ILE A 326 5.02 0.38 23.25
CA ILE A 326 5.87 -0.80 23.36
C ILE A 326 5.03 -2.04 23.70
N THR A 327 5.32 -3.16 23.04
CA THR A 327 4.69 -4.46 23.31
C THR A 327 5.73 -5.58 23.27
N PRO A 328 5.87 -6.39 24.35
CA PRO A 328 5.20 -6.26 25.65
C PRO A 328 5.70 -5.03 26.43
N GLN A 329 4.87 -4.47 27.33
CA GLN A 329 5.26 -3.30 28.15
C GLN A 329 6.42 -3.60 29.10
N GLU A 330 6.42 -4.81 29.68
CA GLU A 330 7.53 -5.32 30.48
C GLU A 330 8.39 -6.26 29.64
N TYR A 331 9.69 -6.01 29.62
CA TYR A 331 10.67 -6.77 28.86
C TYR A 331 12.07 -6.67 29.48
N ASP A 332 12.85 -7.73 29.28
CA ASP A 332 14.23 -7.88 29.72
C ASP A 332 15.09 -8.54 28.63
N GLN A 333 16.33 -8.91 28.96
CA GLN A 333 17.23 -9.56 27.99
C GLN A 333 16.78 -10.97 27.56
N THR A 334 15.85 -11.59 28.29
CA THR A 334 15.32 -12.92 27.98
C THR A 334 14.05 -12.87 27.15
N THR A 335 13.44 -11.70 27.02
CA THR A 335 12.25 -11.48 26.20
C THR A 335 12.58 -11.76 24.73
N ALA A 336 11.76 -12.58 24.08
CA ALA A 336 12.04 -13.05 22.71
C ALA A 336 12.06 -11.91 21.70
N VAL A 337 11.03 -11.05 21.76
CA VAL A 337 10.83 -9.90 20.87
C VAL A 337 10.14 -8.77 21.62
N VAL A 338 10.54 -7.54 21.33
CA VAL A 338 9.92 -6.31 21.79
C VAL A 338 9.64 -5.42 20.59
N VAL A 339 8.40 -4.99 20.41
CA VAL A 339 8.00 -4.10 19.32
C VAL A 339 7.77 -2.70 19.86
N ALA A 340 8.36 -1.69 19.22
CA ALA A 340 8.07 -0.28 19.45
C ALA A 340 7.39 0.32 18.22
N GLU A 341 6.17 0.83 18.40
CA GLU A 341 5.40 1.54 17.38
C GLU A 341 5.43 3.05 17.66
N LEU A 342 5.80 3.84 16.67
CA LEU A 342 5.86 5.30 16.75
C LEU A 342 4.86 5.91 15.75
N ASN A 343 4.07 6.87 16.22
CA ASN A 343 3.23 7.71 15.35
C ASN A 343 4.03 8.88 14.74
N ASN A 344 3.44 9.62 13.81
CA ASN A 344 4.12 10.69 13.07
C ASN A 344 4.87 11.71 13.96
N PRO A 345 4.25 12.37 14.97
CA PRO A 345 4.99 13.27 15.86
C PRO A 345 6.12 12.59 16.64
N GLN A 346 5.92 11.35 17.08
CA GLN A 346 6.89 10.59 17.87
C GLN A 346 8.08 10.15 17.03
N ALA A 347 7.82 9.61 15.83
CA ALA A 347 8.85 9.32 14.85
C ALA A 347 9.60 10.62 14.51
N GLY A 348 8.90 11.70 14.19
CA GLY A 348 9.53 12.98 13.88
C GLY A 348 10.44 13.54 15.00
N ALA A 349 10.05 13.36 16.26
CA ALA A 349 10.83 13.75 17.43
C ALA A 349 12.06 12.84 17.66
N VAL A 350 11.95 11.55 17.36
CA VAL A 350 13.05 10.59 17.44
C VAL A 350 14.05 10.77 16.29
N PHE A 351 13.59 11.19 15.10
CA PHE A 351 14.40 11.25 13.87
C PHE A 351 14.95 12.64 13.51
N GLY A 352 14.59 13.70 14.25
CA GLY A 352 15.18 15.03 14.05
C GLY A 352 14.87 15.63 12.68
N VAL A 353 13.64 15.46 12.17
CA VAL A 353 13.18 16.02 10.87
C VAL A 353 13.30 17.55 10.81
N SER A 354 13.54 18.21 11.95
CA SER A 354 13.98 19.59 12.02
C SER A 354 15.48 19.67 12.36
N LYS A 355 16.35 19.48 11.35
CA LYS A 355 17.64 20.19 11.13
C LYS A 355 18.54 19.43 10.15
N ILE A 356 18.21 19.47 8.86
CA ILE A 356 19.27 19.49 7.83
C ILE A 356 19.69 20.95 7.68
N LYS A 357 20.79 21.34 8.32
CA LYS A 357 21.41 22.66 8.09
C LYS A 357 22.54 22.46 7.07
N ASN A 358 22.42 23.13 5.92
CA ASN A 358 23.35 23.16 4.78
C ASN A 358 23.31 22.00 3.76
N GLY A 359 22.15 21.38 3.54
CA GLY A 359 21.87 20.61 2.33
C GLY A 359 20.73 21.25 1.55
N ASN A 360 20.80 21.30 0.22
CA ASN A 360 19.74 21.83 -0.63
C ASN A 360 18.38 21.24 -0.22
N ARG A 361 17.42 22.11 0.08
CA ARG A 361 16.06 21.73 0.49
C ARG A 361 15.38 21.00 -0.68
N TYR A 362 15.35 19.67 -0.62
CA TYR A 362 14.48 18.83 -1.42
C TYR A 362 13.38 18.31 -0.48
N SER A 363 12.22 18.99 -0.47
CA SER A 363 10.96 18.65 0.22
C SER A 363 10.98 18.39 1.74
N GLU A 364 9.97 18.89 2.46
CA GLU A 364 9.69 18.48 3.84
C GLU A 364 8.97 17.12 3.80
N TYR A 365 9.59 16.07 4.35
CA TYR A 365 8.99 14.74 4.47
C TYR A 365 8.37 14.58 5.84
N HIS A 366 7.16 14.01 5.90
CA HIS A 366 6.42 13.77 7.12
C HIS A 366 6.27 12.27 7.35
N LEU A 367 7.17 11.65 8.12
CA LEU A 367 7.08 10.24 8.49
C LEU A 367 5.71 9.92 9.09
N ARG A 368 4.94 9.02 8.48
CA ARG A 368 3.60 8.65 8.96
C ARG A 368 3.65 7.72 10.18
N SER A 369 4.54 6.74 10.16
CA SER A 369 4.75 5.79 11.27
C SER A 369 6.09 5.09 11.17
N MET A 370 6.53 4.51 12.29
CA MET A 370 7.69 3.62 12.33
C MET A 370 7.38 2.41 13.22
N MET A 371 7.87 1.24 12.80
CA MET A 371 7.92 0.04 13.61
C MET A 371 9.38 -0.37 13.85
N VAL A 372 9.70 -0.71 15.11
CA VAL A 372 10.99 -1.27 15.49
C VAL A 372 10.74 -2.62 16.15
N VAL A 373 11.27 -3.69 15.55
CA VAL A 373 11.24 -5.04 16.13
C VAL A 373 12.61 -5.30 16.72
N PHE A 374 12.68 -5.39 18.04
CA PHE A 374 13.90 -5.61 18.80
C PHE A 374 13.93 -7.04 19.36
N HIS A 375 15.09 -7.69 19.23
CA HIS A 375 15.40 -9.00 19.79
C HIS A 375 16.42 -8.84 20.92
N PRO A 376 15.97 -8.69 22.19
CA PRO A 376 16.84 -8.46 23.35
C PRO A 376 17.99 -9.45 23.50
N SER A 377 17.71 -10.74 23.29
CA SER A 377 18.69 -11.81 23.44
C SER A 377 19.79 -11.80 22.36
N ALA A 378 19.48 -11.26 21.17
CA ALA A 378 20.40 -11.13 20.06
C ALA A 378 21.06 -9.75 19.98
N GLY A 379 20.55 -8.77 20.74
CA GLY A 379 20.99 -7.38 20.66
C GLY A 379 20.79 -6.78 19.26
N LYS A 380 19.76 -7.21 18.52
CA LYS A 380 19.47 -6.79 17.14
C LYS A 380 18.08 -6.16 17.07
N ALA A 381 17.93 -5.05 16.34
CA ALA A 381 16.62 -4.51 15.98
C ALA A 381 16.52 -4.29 14.46
N SER A 382 15.35 -4.56 13.91
CA SER A 382 14.97 -4.24 12.54
C SER A 382 13.98 -3.08 12.58
N CYS A 383 14.19 -2.10 11.72
CA CYS A 383 13.44 -0.86 11.68
C CYS A 383 12.72 -0.74 10.33
N TRP A 384 11.42 -0.43 10.35
CA TRP A 384 10.63 -0.12 9.16
C TRP A 384 10.03 1.27 9.29
N LEU A 385 10.16 2.04 8.22
CA LEU A 385 9.70 3.42 8.13
C LEU A 385 8.57 3.51 7.11
N SER A 386 7.56 4.32 7.40
CA SER A 386 6.56 4.76 6.44
C SER A 386 6.66 6.28 6.32
N VAL A 387 7.04 6.75 5.13
CA VAL A 387 7.15 8.18 4.77
C VAL A 387 5.84 8.68 4.20
#